data_AF-A0A0T5P5C6-F1
#
_entry.id   AF-A0A0T5P5C6-F1
#
_cell.length_a   1.000
_cell.length_b   1.000
_cell.length_c   1.000
_cell.angle_alpha   90.00
_cell.angle_beta   90.00
_cell.angle_gamma   90.00
#
_symmetry.space_group_name_H-M   'P 1'
#
loop_
_entity.id
_entity.type
_entity.pdbx_description
1 polymer ?
#
loop_
_entity_poly.entity_id
_entity_poly.type
_entity_poly.pdbx_seq_one_letter_code
_entity_poly.pdbx_strand_id
1 'polypeptide(L)' 'MPGYNKQFELSVDDLELIEDALRRSKRELSAPNHDEIPSENEDAVREIHDLLGRIHNQKIFYRPSNTTYISG' A
#
# COMPACT_ATOMS: atom_id res chain seq x y z
N MET A 1 29.01 -1.07 -13.57
CA MET A 1 27.54 -0.94 -13.65
C MET A 1 27.11 0.06 -12.60
N PRO A 2 26.43 1.16 -12.93
CA PRO A 2 25.86 2.04 -11.92
C PRO A 2 24.80 1.26 -11.12
N GLY A 3 24.88 1.32 -9.78
CA GLY A 3 23.92 0.69 -8.89
C GLY A 3 22.71 1.59 -8.61
N TYR A 4 21.60 0.99 -8.21
CA TYR A 4 20.39 1.73 -7.83
C TYR A 4 20.52 2.32 -6.43
N ASN A 5 20.00 3.53 -6.23
CA ASN A 5 19.85 4.11 -4.91
C ASN A 5 18.74 3.36 -4.13
N LYS A 6 19.04 2.99 -2.89
CA LYS A 6 18.11 2.29 -1.98
C LYS A 6 17.56 3.21 -0.89
N GLN A 7 18.06 4.43 -0.78
CA GLN A 7 17.60 5.45 0.17
C GLN A 7 16.91 6.56 -0.60
N PHE A 8 15.62 6.74 -0.30
CA PHE A 8 14.78 7.77 -0.90
C PHE A 8 14.41 8.77 0.20
N GLU A 9 14.59 10.05 -0.08
CA GLU A 9 14.08 11.12 0.77
C GLU A 9 12.65 11.43 0.32
N LEU A 10 11.66 11.00 1.09
CA LEU A 10 10.24 11.22 0.83
C LEU A 10 9.62 11.94 2.02
N SER A 11 8.81 12.96 1.74
CA SER A 11 8.01 13.60 2.77
C SER A 11 6.79 12.73 3.15
N VAL A 12 6.11 13.11 4.24
CA VAL A 12 4.86 12.44 4.64
C VAL A 12 3.79 12.63 3.56
N ASP A 13 3.72 13.81 2.95
CA ASP A 13 2.76 14.15 1.89
C ASP A 13 3.02 13.31 0.63
N ASP A 14 4.29 13.09 0.28
CA ASP A 14 4.66 12.21 -0.84
C ASP A 14 4.21 10.77 -0.60
N LEU A 15 4.40 10.26 0.63
CA LEU A 15 3.96 8.92 1.00
C LEU A 15 2.43 8.80 0.97
N GLU A 16 1.71 9.81 1.44
CA GLU A 16 0.25 9.84 1.37
C GLU A 16 -0.24 9.82 -0.07
N LEU A 17 0.36 10.63 -0.95
CA LEU A 17 0.04 10.65 -2.38
C LEU A 17 0.29 9.28 -3.04
N ILE A 18 1.40 8.63 -2.72
CA ILE A 18 1.74 7.29 -3.23
C ILE A 18 0.71 6.26 -2.73
N GLU A 19 0.38 6.27 -1.44
CA GLU A 19 -0.62 5.36 -0.87
C GLU A 19 -1.98 5.54 -1.53
N ASP A 20 -2.41 6.78 -1.75
CA ASP A 20 -3.68 7.09 -2.39
C ASP A 20 -3.73 6.64 -3.85
N ALA A 21 -2.65 6.86 -4.59
CA ALA A 21 -2.52 6.37 -5.96
C ALA A 21 -2.61 4.84 -6.01
N LEU A 22 -1.85 4.14 -5.16
CA LEU A 22 -1.86 2.68 -5.07
C LEU A 22 -3.25 2.14 -4.70
N ARG A 23 -3.95 2.79 -3.76
CA ARG A 23 -5.33 2.42 -3.38
C ARG A 23 -6.31 2.61 -4.53
N ARG A 24 -6.17 3.66 -5.35
CA ARG A 24 -6.99 3.89 -6.54
C ARG A 24 -6.73 2.81 -7.58
N SER A 25 -5.47 2.56 -7.93
CA SER A 25 -5.10 1.51 -8.89
C SER A 25 -5.57 0.13 -8.46
N LYS A 26 -5.46 -0.22 -7.17
CA LYS A 26 -6.00 -1.50 -6.67
C LYS A 26 -7.51 -1.61 -6.89
N ARG A 27 -8.27 -0.55 -6.62
CA ARG A 27 -9.73 -0.53 -6.82
C ARG A 27 -10.11 -0.67 -8.29
N GLU A 28 -9.37 -0.01 -9.18
CA GLU A 28 -9.60 -0.08 -10.62
C GLU A 28 -9.32 -1.49 -11.16
N LEU A 29 -8.22 -2.12 -10.74
CA LEU A 29 -7.86 -3.49 -11.15
C LEU A 29 -8.76 -4.57 -10.54
N SER A 30 -9.26 -4.34 -9.33
CA SER A 30 -10.21 -5.24 -8.65
C SER A 30 -11.66 -4.98 -9.05
N ALA A 31 -11.95 -3.97 -9.86
CA ALA A 31 -13.31 -3.72 -10.31
C ALA A 31 -13.80 -4.92 -11.13
N PRO A 32 -15.03 -5.41 -10.89
CA PRO A 32 -15.57 -6.53 -11.64
C PRO A 32 -15.84 -6.09 -13.07
N ASN A 33 -14.88 -6.32 -13.96
CA ASN A 33 -15.15 -6.36 -15.38
C ASN A 33 -15.95 -7.65 -15.66
N HIS A 34 -17.05 -7.51 -16.41
CA HIS A 34 -18.03 -8.58 -16.59
C HIS A 34 -17.47 -9.81 -17.33
N ASP A 35 -16.30 -9.65 -17.94
CA ASP A 35 -15.55 -10.68 -18.65
C ASP A 35 -14.24 -10.92 -17.87
N GLU A 36 -14.03 -12.17 -17.45
CA GLU A 36 -12.83 -12.76 -16.81
C GLU A 36 -11.74 -11.77 -16.40
N ILE A 37 -11.55 -11.56 -15.08
CA ILE A 37 -10.40 -10.80 -14.57
C ILE A 37 -9.12 -11.48 -15.10
N PRO A 38 -8.32 -10.80 -15.96
CA PRO A 38 -7.08 -11.38 -16.44
C PRO A 38 -6.19 -11.74 -15.26
N SER A 39 -5.52 -12.90 -15.28
CA SER A 39 -4.63 -13.34 -14.19
C SER A 39 -3.56 -12.29 -13.83
N GLU A 40 -3.14 -11.49 -14.81
CA GLU A 40 -2.21 -10.37 -14.63
C GLU A 40 -2.75 -9.27 -13.68
N ASN A 41 -4.06 -9.04 -13.66
CA ASN A 41 -4.68 -8.09 -12.73
C ASN A 41 -4.68 -8.62 -11.30
N GLU A 42 -4.81 -9.93 -11.09
CA GLU A 42 -4.75 -10.53 -9.75
C GLU A 42 -3.34 -10.40 -9.16
N ASP A 43 -2.31 -10.68 -9.96
CA ASP A 43 -0.92 -10.52 -9.54
C ASP A 43 -0.60 -9.05 -9.22
N ALA A 44 -1.02 -8.11 -10.07
CA ALA A 44 -0.82 -6.68 -9.82
C ALA A 44 -1.55 -6.20 -8.55
N VAL A 45 -2.78 -6.66 -8.30
CA VAL A 45 -3.53 -6.35 -7.07
C VAL A 45 -2.79 -6.86 -5.84
N ARG A 46 -2.21 -8.06 -5.92
CA ARG A 46 -1.43 -8.66 -4.83
C ARG A 46 -0.14 -7.87 -4.58
N GLU A 47 0.59 -7.50 -5.61
CA GLU A 47 1.82 -6.70 -5.48
C GLU A 47 1.55 -5.33 -4.85
N ILE A 48 0.48 -4.66 -5.28
CA ILE A 48 0.04 -3.38 -4.70
C ILE A 48 -0.34 -3.57 -3.22
N HIS A 49 -1.06 -4.65 -2.90
CA HIS A 49 -1.43 -4.97 -1.52
C HIS A 49 -0.18 -5.14 -0.64
N ASP A 50 0.80 -5.91 -1.10
CA ASP A 50 2.03 -6.16 -0.36
C ASP A 50 2.87 -4.89 -0.18
N LEU A 51 2.92 -4.02 -1.20
CA LEU A 51 3.58 -2.72 -1.10
C LEU A 51 2.91 -1.80 -0.09
N LEU A 52 1.57 -1.68 -0.14
CA LEU A 52 0.81 -0.91 0.85
C LEU A 52 1.04 -1.42 2.27
N GLY A 53 1.13 -2.75 2.46
CA GLY A 53 1.48 -3.36 3.74
C GLY A 53 2.88 -2.98 4.22
N ARG A 54 3.89 -2.99 3.33
CA ARG A 54 5.26 -2.54 3.66
C ARG A 54 5.28 -1.07 4.08
N ILE A 55 4.60 -0.18 3.36
CA ILE A 55 4.53 1.25 3.69
C ILE A 55 3.82 1.45 5.04
N HIS A 56 2.68 0.78 5.25
CA HIS A 56 1.93 0.83 6.51
C HIS A 56 2.80 0.45 7.71
N ASN A 57 3.64 -0.59 7.57
CA ASN A 57 4.51 -1.07 8.65
C ASN A 57 5.66 -0.13 9.00
N GLN A 58 5.95 0.88 8.17
CA GLN A 58 6.93 1.92 8.49
C GLN A 58 6.34 3.06 9.33
N LYS A 59 5.01 3.11 9.53
CA LYS A 59 4.36 4.20 10.28
C LYS A 59 4.53 4.04 11.78
N ILE A 60 4.69 5.17 12.47
CA ILE A 60 4.68 5.23 13.94
C ILE A 60 3.22 5.39 14.39
N PHE A 61 2.63 4.32 14.88
CA PHE A 61 1.27 4.35 15.42
C PHE A 61 1.29 4.79 16.89
N TYR A 62 0.65 5.92 17.19
CA TYR A 62 0.43 6.31 18.58
C TYR A 62 -0.48 5.29 19.26
N ARG A 63 -0.03 4.72 20.38
CA ARG A 63 -0.83 3.86 21.24
C ARG A 63 -0.89 4.47 22.64
N PRO A 64 -2.08 4.85 23.15
CA PRO A 64 -2.21 5.30 24.53
C PRO A 64 -1.89 4.14 25.49
N SER A 65 -0.98 4.39 26.43
CA SER A 65 -0.44 3.38 27.35
C SER A 65 -1.39 2.99 28.48
N ASN A 66 -2.44 3.78 28.73
CA ASN A 66 -3.26 3.70 29.95
C ASN A 66 -4.71 3.23 29.73
N THR A 67 -5.03 2.70 28.54
CA THR A 67 -6.37 2.21 28.21
C THR A 67 -6.28 0.77 27.69
N THR A 68 -7.02 -0.14 28.31
CA THR A 68 -7.16 -1.53 27.85
C THR A 68 -7.59 -1.54 26.39
N TYR A 69 -6.76 -2.14 25.53
CA TYR A 69 -7.00 -2.25 24.10
C TYR A 69 -8.13 -3.26 23.85
N ILE A 70 -9.21 -2.81 23.20
CA ILE A 70 -10.32 -3.66 22.75
C ILE A 70 -10.24 -3.68 21.22
N SER A 71 -9.77 -4.79 20.63
CA SER A 71 -9.89 -5.02 19.18
C SER A 71 -11.17 -5.79 18.88
N GLY A 72 -11.95 -5.28 17.93
CA GLY A 72 -12.97 -6.01 17.20
C GLY A 72 -12.54 -6.23 15.76
#